data_AF-A0A527Q2I4-F1
#
_entry.id   AF-A0A527Q2I4-F1
#
_cell.length_a   1.000
_cell.length_b   1.000
_cell.length_c   1.000
_cell.angle_alpha   90.00
_cell.angle_beta   90.00
_cell.angle_gamma   90.00
#
_symmetry.space_group_name_H-M   'P 1'
#
loop_
_entity.id
_entity.type
_entity.pdbx_description
1 polymer ?
#
loop_
_entity_poly.entity_id
_entity_poly.type
_entity_poly.pdbx_seq_one_letter_code
_entity_poly.pdbx_strand_id
1 'polypeptide(L)' 'MTHRILILGGTTEARQLAGKLAARTDLAITLSLAGRTES' A
#
# COMPACT_ATOMS: atom_id res chain seq x y z
N MET A 1 -7.93 -18.33 0.80
CA MET A 1 -8.23 -17.37 -0.28
C MET A 1 -7.46 -16.10 0.02
N THR A 2 -6.55 -15.69 -0.87
CA THR A 2 -5.72 -14.50 -0.67
C THR A 2 -6.43 -13.28 -1.24
N HIS A 3 -6.71 -12.27 -0.42
CA HIS A 3 -7.36 -11.05 -0.87
C HIS A 3 -6.33 -10.08 -1.42
N ARG A 4 -6.59 -9.53 -2.61
CA ARG A 4 -5.70 -8.56 -3.27
C ARG A 4 -6.21 -7.15 -3.00
N ILE A 5 -5.34 -6.30 -2.46
CA ILE A 5 -5.69 -4.92 -2.07
C ILE A 5 -4.72 -3.96 -2.75
N LEU A 6 -5.29 -2.96 -3.44
CA LEU A 6 -4.57 -1.83 -4.00
C LEU A 6 -4.74 -0.61 -3.08
N ILE A 7 -3.64 -0.05 -2.60
CA ILE A 7 -3.60 1.20 -1.85
C ILE A 7 -3.08 2.29 -2.78
N LEU A 8 -3.90 3.33 -2.99
CA LEU A 8 -3.46 4.54 -3.68
C LEU A 8 -2.73 5.41 -2.67
N GLY A 9 -1.42 5.54 -2.87
CA GLY A 9 -0.51 6.24 -1.99
C GLY A 9 -0.40 7.74 -2.29
N GLY A 10 0.69 8.33 -1.83
CA GLY A 10 0.92 9.78 -1.89
C GLY A 10 0.69 10.51 -0.57
N THR A 11 0.25 9.78 0.47
CA THR A 11 0.16 10.29 1.84
C THR A 11 0.95 9.41 2.81
N THR A 12 1.29 9.96 3.97
CA THR A 12 1.98 9.22 5.04
C THR A 12 1.11 8.07 5.56
N GLU A 13 -0.19 8.30 5.66
CA GLU A 13 -1.18 7.35 6.17
C GLU A 13 -1.26 6.11 5.28
N ALA A 14 -1.23 6.30 3.96
CA ALA A 14 -1.24 5.18 3.00
C ALA A 14 -0.02 4.26 3.19
N ARG A 15 1.17 4.85 3.44
CA ARG A 15 2.38 4.08 3.72
C ARG A 15 2.29 3.33 5.05
N GLN A 16 1.78 3.98 6.10
CA GLN A 16 1.60 3.34 7.41
C GLN A 16 0.57 2.20 7.33
N LEU A 17 -0.54 2.40 6.62
CA LEU A 17 -1.55 1.38 6.39
C LEU A 17 -0.97 0.17 5.65
N ALA A 18 -0.23 0.40 4.57
CA ALA A 18 0.45 -0.67 3.83
C ALA A 18 1.39 -1.48 4.75
N GLY A 19 2.16 -0.80 5.60
CA GLY A 19 3.05 -1.46 6.57
C GLY A 19 2.30 -2.32 7.58
N LYS A 20 1.18 -1.83 8.12
CA LYS A 20 0.33 -2.62 9.06
C LYS A 20 -0.27 -3.85 8.37
N LEU A 21 -0.69 -3.72 7.13
CA LEU A 21 -1.30 -4.82 6.36
C LEU A 21 -0.28 -5.83 5.83
N ALA A 22 0.97 -5.43 5.62
CA ALA A 22 2.04 -6.32 5.16
C ALA A 22 2.37 -7.45 6.16
N ALA A 23 2.04 -7.28 7.44
CA ALA A 23 2.21 -8.33 8.45
C ALA A 23 1.22 -9.50 8.32
N ARG A 24 0.20 -9.37 7.46
CA ARG A 24 -0.83 -10.40 7.26
C ARG A 24 -0.50 -11.30 6.08
N THR A 25 -0.46 -12.61 6.33
CA THR A 25 -0.12 -13.63 5.33
C THR A 25 -1.28 -13.95 4.36
N ASP A 26 -2.50 -13.53 4.68
CA ASP A 26 -3.68 -13.76 3.86
C ASP A 26 -3.99 -12.61 2.88
N LEU A 27 -3.17 -11.55 2.88
CA LEU A 27 -3.34 -10.37 2.05
C LEU A 27 -2.17 -10.22 1.07
N ALA A 28 -2.51 -9.89 -0.17
CA ALA A 28 -1.55 -9.43 -1.17
C ALA A 28 -1.75 -7.92 -1.38
N ILE A 29 -0.85 -7.12 -0.81
CA ILE A 29 -0.92 -5.65 -0.82
C ILE A 29 -0.08 -5.08 -1.96
N THR A 30 -0.61 -4.10 -2.68
CA THR A 30 0.14 -3.28 -3.65
C THR A 30 -0.06 -1.80 -3.31
N LEU A 31 1.04 -1.06 -3.13
CA LEU A 31 1.02 0.39 -2.91
C LEU A 31 1.41 1.10 -4.22
N SER A 32 0.51 1.93 -4.75
CA SER A 32 0.75 2.71 -5.97
C SER A 32 1.05 4.17 -5.63
N LEU A 33 2.16 4.70 -6.14
CA LEU A 33 2.52 6.11 -6.01
C LEU A 33 2.26 6.82 -7.33
N ALA A 34 1.55 7.96 -7.28
CA ALA A 34 1.14 8.70 -8.47
C ALA A 34 2.28 9.41 -9.22
N GLY A 35 3.55 9.24 -8.80
CA GLY A 35 4.71 9.79 -9.50
C GLY A 35 4.78 11.32 -9.54
N ARG A 36 4.14 12.02 -8.59
CA ARG A 36 4.00 13.50 -8.60
C ARG A 36 5.13 14.25 -7.88
N THR A 37 6.22 13.57 -7.51
CA THR A 37 7.36 14.16 -6.81
C THR A 37 8.48 14.45 -7.80
N GLU A 38 8.90 15.71 -7.89
CA GLU A 38 10.07 16.12 -8.67
C GLU A 38 11.38 15.64 -8.01
N SER A 39 12.41 15.34 -8.81
CA SER A 39 13.73 14.85 -8.38
C SER A 39 14.72 15.98 -8.14
#